data_AF-A0A1P8MVY1-F1
#
_entry.id   AF-A0A1P8MVY1-F1
#
_cell.length_a   1.000
_cell.length_b   1.000
_cell.length_c   1.000
_cell.angle_alpha   90.00
_cell.angle_beta   90.00
_cell.angle_gamma   90.00
#
_symmetry.space_group_name_H-M   'P 1'
#
loop_
_entity.id
_entity.type
_entity.pdbx_description
1 polymer ?
#
loop_
_entity_poly.entity_id
_entity_poly.type
_entity_poly.pdbx_seq_one_letter_code
_entity_poly.pdbx_strand_id
1 'polypeptide(L)'
;MKSLVPFLIAAAGVTKVQAFCFEPKMHESPPDFYFVSKPSAPYCLSGYRYSGTHTCNDWEIDSYLSDVDRHLAELNAYVDEYLAFANEAAAKYEEAVEFAQCSAQAATEELR
;
A
#
# COMPACT_ATOMS: atom_id res chain seq x y z
N MET A 1 13.77 69.01 -26.83
CA MET A 1 14.31 68.85 -25.45
C MET A 1 14.56 67.38 -25.23
N LYS A 2 15.79 67.03 -24.84
CA LYS A 2 16.31 65.67 -24.67
C LYS A 2 15.73 65.08 -23.38
N SER A 3 15.29 63.82 -23.40
CA SER A 3 15.34 62.98 -22.21
C SER A 3 15.72 61.57 -22.63
N LEU A 4 16.98 61.24 -22.36
CA LEU A 4 17.55 59.90 -22.40
C LEU A 4 17.18 59.23 -21.08
N VAL A 5 16.32 58.21 -21.11
CA VAL A 5 16.11 57.35 -19.94
C VAL A 5 17.08 56.17 -20.09
N PRO A 6 18.00 55.96 -19.14
CA PRO A 6 19.01 54.93 -19.26
C PRO A 6 18.40 53.55 -19.01
N PHE A 7 18.86 52.63 -19.86
CA PHE A 7 18.74 51.20 -19.81
C PHE A 7 19.23 50.68 -18.44
N LEU A 8 18.32 50.13 -17.64
CA LEU A 8 18.68 49.26 -16.52
C LEU A 8 18.35 47.83 -16.95
N ILE A 9 19.34 47.17 -17.53
CA ILE A 9 19.35 45.71 -17.66
C ILE A 9 19.44 45.18 -16.24
N ALA A 10 18.30 44.77 -15.67
CA ALA A 10 18.32 43.90 -14.51
C ALA A 10 18.95 42.59 -14.98
N ALA A 11 20.25 42.41 -14.70
CA ALA A 11 20.87 41.11 -14.76
C ALA A 11 20.11 40.22 -13.76
N ALA A 12 19.19 39.42 -14.28
CA ALA A 12 18.62 38.30 -13.56
C ALA A 12 19.79 37.35 -13.28
N GLY A 13 20.45 37.56 -12.14
CA GLY A 13 21.35 36.57 -11.58
C GLY A 13 20.53 35.31 -11.42
N VAL A 14 20.80 34.32 -12.26
CA VAL A 14 20.28 32.96 -12.11
C VAL A 14 20.89 32.44 -10.83
N THR A 15 20.18 32.61 -9.72
CA THR A 15 20.45 31.83 -8.51
C THR A 15 20.15 30.39 -8.92
N LYS A 16 21.19 29.59 -9.14
CA LYS A 16 21.05 28.14 -9.25
C LYS A 16 20.44 27.67 -7.94
N VAL A 17 19.12 27.49 -7.92
CA VAL A 17 18.43 26.84 -6.83
C VAL A 17 18.88 25.40 -6.94
N GLN A 18 19.83 24.99 -6.09
CA GLN A 18 20.17 23.58 -5.99
C GLN A 18 18.93 22.87 -5.47
N ALA A 19 18.15 22.28 -6.38
CA ALA A 19 16.99 21.49 -6.03
C ALA A 19 17.49 20.25 -5.29
N PHE A 20 17.29 20.24 -3.97
CA PHE A 20 17.61 19.10 -3.14
C PHE A 20 16.42 18.15 -3.22
N CYS A 21 16.49 17.15 -4.11
CA CYS A 21 15.48 16.11 -4.21
C CYS A 21 15.79 15.01 -3.19
N PHE A 22 14.80 14.60 -2.39
CA PHE A 22 14.97 13.53 -1.41
C PHE A 22 14.56 12.20 -2.00
N GLU A 23 15.50 11.27 -2.10
CA GLU A 23 15.21 9.91 -2.57
C GLU A 23 14.31 9.19 -1.55
N PRO A 24 13.14 8.68 -1.97
CA PRO A 24 12.29 7.89 -1.10
C PRO A 24 12.93 6.53 -0.82
N LYS A 25 12.74 6.02 0.39
CA LYS A 25 13.21 4.68 0.78
C LYS A 25 12.03 3.84 1.22
N MET A 26 11.95 2.61 0.73
CA MET A 26 11.00 1.60 1.17
C MET A 26 11.77 0.47 1.83
N HIS A 27 11.39 0.11 3.07
CA HIS A 27 12.07 -0.94 3.85
C HIS A 27 11.17 -2.14 4.14
N GLU A 28 9.92 -2.12 3.69
CA GLU A 28 8.95 -3.17 3.99
C GLU A 28 8.78 -4.14 2.84
N SER A 29 8.70 -5.42 3.17
CA SER A 29 8.31 -6.48 2.24
C SER A 29 6.82 -6.78 2.41
N PRO A 30 6.14 -7.26 1.36
CA PRO A 30 4.74 -7.67 1.49
C PRO A 30 4.57 -8.70 2.60
N PRO A 31 3.43 -8.69 3.34
CA PRO A 31 3.18 -9.69 4.36
C PRO A 31 3.04 -11.09 3.74
N ASP A 32 3.67 -12.08 4.37
CA ASP A 32 3.64 -13.48 3.94
C ASP A 32 2.26 -14.08 4.17
N PHE A 33 1.67 -14.69 3.13
CA PHE A 33 0.46 -15.50 3.31
C PHE A 33 0.84 -16.94 3.66
N TYR A 34 0.82 -17.25 4.95
CA TYR A 34 0.81 -18.65 5.37
C TYR A 34 -0.59 -19.20 5.08
N PHE A 35 -0.69 -20.22 4.23
CA PHE A 35 -1.96 -20.83 3.85
C PHE A 35 -2.73 -21.29 5.08
N VAL A 36 -3.69 -20.47 5.54
CA VAL A 36 -4.62 -20.89 6.55
C VAL A 36 -5.55 -21.90 5.89
N SER A 37 -5.37 -23.17 6.23
CA SER A 37 -6.18 -24.24 5.65
C SER A 37 -7.60 -24.12 6.19
N LYS A 38 -8.58 -24.13 5.27
CA LYS A 38 -9.99 -24.10 5.64
C LYS A 38 -10.30 -25.27 6.60
N PRO A 39 -10.98 -25.01 7.73
CA PRO A 39 -11.45 -26.07 8.61
C PRO A 39 -12.31 -27.09 7.88
N SER A 40 -12.01 -28.36 8.08
CA SER A 40 -12.78 -29.46 7.48
C SER A 40 -14.07 -29.66 8.24
N ALA A 41 -15.19 -29.68 7.52
CA ALA A 41 -16.48 -29.94 8.14
C ALA A 41 -16.52 -31.37 8.72
N PRO A 42 -17.09 -31.57 9.92
CA PRO A 42 -17.23 -32.89 10.49
C PRO A 42 -18.17 -33.77 9.63
N TYR A 43 -17.90 -35.08 9.60
CA TYR A 43 -18.66 -36.02 8.75
C TYR A 43 -20.16 -36.02 9.04
N CYS A 44 -20.54 -35.75 10.29
CA CYS A 44 -21.93 -35.66 10.73
C CYS A 44 -22.74 -34.52 10.07
N LEU A 45 -22.08 -33.54 9.43
CA LEU A 45 -22.71 -32.49 8.60
C LEU A 45 -22.86 -32.86 7.12
N SER A 46 -22.34 -34.01 6.67
CA SER A 46 -22.31 -34.40 5.25
C SER A 46 -23.69 -34.42 4.58
N GLY A 47 -24.73 -34.83 5.30
CA GLY A 47 -26.11 -34.87 4.83
C GLY A 47 -26.89 -33.55 5.00
N TYR A 48 -26.35 -32.58 5.73
CA TYR A 48 -27.08 -31.37 6.12
C TYR A 48 -27.51 -30.54 4.91
N ARG A 49 -26.64 -30.41 3.89
CA ARG A 49 -26.93 -29.65 2.66
C ARG A 49 -28.17 -30.15 1.90
N TYR A 50 -28.48 -31.43 2.00
CA TYR A 50 -29.57 -32.05 1.23
C TYR A 50 -30.81 -32.32 2.09
N SER A 51 -30.62 -32.68 3.36
CA SER A 51 -31.71 -33.05 4.27
C SER A 51 -32.15 -31.93 5.20
N GLY A 52 -31.32 -30.90 5.41
CA GLY A 52 -31.50 -29.90 6.46
C GLY A 52 -31.26 -30.45 7.87
N THR A 53 -30.78 -31.69 8.01
CA THR A 53 -30.57 -32.37 9.29
C THR A 53 -29.12 -32.86 9.43
N HIS A 54 -28.60 -32.88 10.66
CA HIS A 54 -27.27 -33.39 10.99
C HIS A 54 -27.34 -34.42 12.11
N THR A 55 -26.32 -35.25 12.21
CA THR A 55 -26.17 -36.23 13.31
C THR A 55 -25.10 -35.84 14.32
N CYS A 56 -24.61 -34.60 14.24
CA CYS A 56 -23.56 -34.10 15.12
C CYS A 56 -24.07 -33.93 16.53
N ASN A 57 -23.18 -34.15 17.51
CA ASN A 57 -23.39 -33.65 18.85
C ASN A 57 -23.14 -32.13 18.90
N ASP A 58 -23.75 -31.44 19.88
CA ASP A 58 -23.60 -29.99 20.04
C ASP A 58 -22.13 -29.57 20.13
N TRP A 59 -21.32 -30.30 20.90
CA TRP A 59 -19.88 -29.99 21.06
C TRP A 59 -19.08 -30.10 19.75
N GLU A 60 -19.47 -30.98 18.81
CA GLU A 60 -18.80 -31.11 17.51
C GLU A 60 -19.10 -29.91 16.62
N ILE A 61 -20.34 -29.41 16.70
CA ILE A 61 -20.75 -28.20 15.99
C ILE A 61 -20.02 -26.99 16.57
N ASP A 62 -20.03 -26.84 17.89
CA ASP A 62 -19.38 -25.73 18.57
C ASP A 62 -17.86 -25.71 18.28
N SER A 63 -17.22 -26.89 18.30
CA SER A 63 -15.81 -27.01 17.93
C SER A 63 -15.57 -26.59 16.48
N TYR A 64 -16.40 -27.06 15.54
CA TYR A 64 -16.26 -26.71 14.13
C TYR A 64 -16.48 -25.21 13.88
N LEU A 65 -17.49 -24.61 14.50
CA LEU A 65 -17.76 -23.18 14.39
C LEU A 65 -16.62 -22.35 14.97
N SER A 66 -16.06 -22.74 16.12
CA SER A 66 -14.89 -22.09 16.71
C SER A 66 -13.68 -22.11 15.78
N ASP A 67 -13.43 -23.25 15.11
CA ASP A 67 -12.36 -23.34 14.10
C ASP A 67 -12.63 -22.45 12.88
N VAL A 68 -13.88 -22.34 12.43
CA VAL A 68 -14.28 -21.44 11.34
C VAL A 68 -14.09 -19.97 11.74
N ASP A 69 -14.51 -19.58 12.94
CA ASP A 69 -14.36 -18.21 13.43
C ASP A 69 -12.89 -17.82 13.54
N ARG A 70 -12.05 -18.72 14.07
CA ARG A 70 -10.60 -18.53 14.11
C ARG A 70 -9.99 -18.38 12.72
N HIS A 71 -10.38 -19.24 11.78
CA HIS A 71 -9.92 -19.16 10.39
C HIS A 71 -10.31 -17.81 9.73
N LEU A 72 -11.53 -17.32 9.97
CA LEU A 72 -11.98 -16.03 9.46
C LEU A 72 -11.21 -14.87 10.11
N ALA A 73 -10.94 -14.94 11.41
CA ALA A 73 -10.14 -13.93 12.10
C ALA A 73 -8.72 -13.83 11.53
N GLU A 74 -8.08 -14.98 11.28
CA GLU A 74 -6.74 -15.05 10.68
C GLU A 74 -6.73 -14.48 9.25
N LEU A 75 -7.75 -14.76 8.44
CA LEU A 75 -7.89 -14.18 7.10
C LEU A 75 -8.10 -12.67 7.12
N ASN A 76 -8.94 -12.17 8.03
CA ASN A 76 -9.19 -10.73 8.15
C ASN A 76 -7.92 -10.00 8.60
N ALA A 77 -7.17 -10.54 9.55
CA ALA A 77 -5.89 -9.98 9.97
C ALA A 77 -4.90 -9.87 8.79
N TYR A 78 -4.81 -10.92 7.97
CA TYR A 78 -3.96 -10.89 6.78
C TYR A 78 -4.41 -9.81 5.77
N VAL A 79 -5.71 -9.67 5.54
CA VAL A 79 -6.25 -8.63 4.66
C VAL A 79 -5.91 -7.25 5.18
N ASP A 80 -6.07 -7.00 6.48
CA ASP A 80 -5.78 -5.71 7.10
C ASP A 80 -4.28 -5.35 6.99
N GLU A 81 -3.39 -6.32 7.25
CA GLU A 81 -1.94 -6.15 7.08
C GLU A 81 -1.57 -5.85 5.62
N TYR A 82 -2.17 -6.58 4.68
CA TYR A 82 -1.90 -6.38 3.25
C TYR A 82 -2.41 -5.03 2.75
N LEU A 83 -3.57 -4.58 3.22
CA LEU A 83 -4.11 -3.26 2.90
C LEU A 83 -3.22 -2.14 3.48
N ALA A 84 -2.71 -2.30 4.70
CA ALA A 84 -1.75 -1.36 5.28
C ALA A 84 -0.49 -1.25 4.42
N PHE A 85 0.11 -2.39 4.05
CA PHE A 85 1.26 -2.44 3.16
C PHE A 85 0.99 -1.79 1.80
N ALA A 86 -0.16 -2.08 1.18
CA ALA A 86 -0.52 -1.52 -0.12
C ALA A 86 -0.69 0.01 -0.08
N ASN A 87 -1.29 0.53 0.99
CA ASN A 87 -1.44 1.97 1.20
C ASN A 87 -0.09 2.66 1.39
N GLU A 88 0.83 2.06 2.16
CA GLU A 88 2.19 2.59 2.30
C GLU A 88 2.94 2.58 0.96
N ALA A 89 2.87 1.47 0.23
CA ALA A 89 3.50 1.34 -1.08
C ALA A 89 2.99 2.40 -2.07
N ALA A 90 1.68 2.70 -2.05
CA ALA A 90 1.10 3.76 -2.87
C ALA A 90 1.66 5.15 -2.50
N ALA A 91 1.74 5.48 -1.20
CA ALA A 91 2.33 6.74 -0.76
C ALA A 91 3.82 6.85 -1.18
N LYS A 92 4.59 5.77 -1.08
CA LYS A 92 5.98 5.74 -1.53
C LYS A 92 6.15 5.86 -3.04
N TYR A 93 5.19 5.35 -3.81
CA TYR A 93 5.17 5.56 -5.25
C TYR A 93 4.97 7.04 -5.60
N GLU A 94 4.08 7.75 -4.89
CA GLU A 94 3.89 9.20 -5.08
C GLU A 94 5.17 9.99 -4.76
N GLU A 95 5.84 9.69 -3.64
CA GLU A 95 7.14 10.30 -3.30
C GLU A 95 8.20 10.03 -4.39
N ALA A 96 8.21 8.85 -4.99
CA ALA A 96 9.15 8.50 -6.07
C ALA A 96 8.89 9.27 -7.36
N VAL A 97 7.61 9.51 -7.68
CA VAL A 97 7.24 10.34 -8.82
C VAL A 97 7.67 11.79 -8.59
N GLU A 98 7.44 12.34 -7.40
CA GLU A 98 7.89 13.69 -7.04
C GLU A 98 9.41 13.83 -7.11
N PHE A 99 10.14 12.85 -6.56
CA PHE A 99 11.60 12.81 -6.64
C PHE A 99 12.10 12.78 -8.09
N ALA A 100 11.49 11.96 -8.95
CA ALA A 100 11.86 11.86 -10.36
C ALA A 100 11.61 13.18 -11.11
N GLN A 101 10.48 13.84 -10.85
CA GLN A 101 10.16 15.15 -11.44
C GLN A 101 11.14 16.24 -10.99
N CYS A 102 11.43 16.30 -9.68
CA CYS A 102 12.41 17.22 -9.11
C CYS A 102 13.79 17.01 -9.74
N SER A 103 14.24 15.76 -9.83
CA SER A 103 15.55 15.40 -10.39
C SER A 103 15.65 15.74 -11.88
N ALA A 104 14.57 15.54 -12.64
CA ALA A 104 14.51 15.91 -14.04
C ALA A 104 14.61 17.44 -14.24
N GLN A 105 13.91 18.23 -13.41
CA GLN A 105 13.99 19.69 -13.46
C GLN A 105 15.41 20.18 -13.16
N ALA A 106 16.02 19.69 -12.08
CA ALA A 106 17.40 20.03 -11.72
C ALA A 106 18.38 19.76 -12.88
N ALA A 107 18.28 18.58 -13.51
CA ALA A 107 19.13 18.22 -14.65
C ALA A 107 18.92 19.14 -15.86
N THR A 108 17.69 19.58 -16.13
CA THR A 108 17.42 20.52 -17.24
C THR A 108 17.93 21.93 -16.99
N GLU A 109 17.99 22.37 -15.74
CA GLU A 109 18.57 23.68 -15.37
C GLU A 109 20.09 23.68 -15.50
N GLU A 110 20.77 22.56 -15.24
CA GLU A 110 22.22 22.45 -15.44
C GLU A 110 22.64 22.54 -16.91
N LEU A 111 21.76 22.17 -17.84
CA LEU A 111 22.00 22.19 -19.29
C LEU A 111 21.71 23.56 -19.96
N ARG A 112 21.23 24.55 -19.21
CA ARG A 112 20.78 25.85 -19.71
C ARG A 112 21.78 26.97 -19.41
#